data_AF-Q6BT00-F1
#
_entry.id   AF-Q6BT00-F1
#
_cell.length_a   1.000
_cell.length_b   1.000
_cell.length_c   1.000
_cell.angle_alpha   90.00
_cell.angle_beta   90.00
_cell.angle_gamma   90.00
#
_symmetry.space_group_name_H-M   'P 1'
#
loop_
_entity.id
_entity.type
_entity.pdbx_description
1 polymer ?
#
loop_
_entity_poly.entity_id
_entity_poly.type
_entity_poly.pdbx_seq_one_letter_code
_entity_poly.pdbx_strand_id
1 'polypeptide(L)'
;MNFIKDAITRVGRSARQLESFTSSQKGNVLLPTSKEDSTPRVIHKPNRNLTNADLHKFRPLVKGYQRKVYQDFLEPLGISNLKVFNNDLPKYNSDLAKIVWVRKTNQDTVNVFNNFLEDRIIFNQMMDLLIDITPEYLKSDEVNNDQTITRILKQQDHQDRMNKFSDITPRYHFHEIPPMPLLDAESFQKYIYFLTHSKILYKNSSSLQNGLVSDILLHTHKITNTKYQPFRSVYTYNDLIKFFGYDKNQSSFARELLLVMNKDGHKPNIDTINNLLKLCQTHSKIRSISNTYQIIIKYLKLSKSLNIEINLTTWSRIYDSINNIFLKELFINKIISINLPISKNLSIRILDDYMETTKDTNELITFIENDLQVEWRQDSKFLNKIIYHKAINATQDQLHELWSFVSACEIDSFSIKYLFEGIIKNKQISNKDLLLVSLYSNINDNLYDNPDIYKFIISGVCENKDNYSYNKIAFILRGLIHDATHYLGLPQEVTKYETNKSVSENFKILKRLVGFKLTKFEGKLAYYNRKGSPLLSLSASLSMEERNLWIGLKAHIKQKNNPMDPKEIIDHLQLEPCTVLVPQDQIIKYEQYQNRKTANARNRDRLYKLQQGIDNYTVQQMTERGIIV
;
A
#
# COMPACT_ATOMS: atom_id res chain seq x y z
N MET A 1 -14.78 -18.16 23.14
CA MET A 1 -15.51 -17.29 22.19
C MET A 1 -15.60 -18.05 20.88
N ASN A 2 -16.69 -18.80 20.64
CA ASN A 2 -16.81 -19.76 19.53
C ASN A 2 -17.78 -19.33 18.42
N PHE A 3 -18.56 -18.26 18.59
CA PHE A 3 -19.62 -17.88 17.63
C PHE A 3 -19.12 -17.57 16.22
N ILE A 4 -17.94 -16.94 16.09
CA ILE A 4 -17.31 -16.66 14.78
C ILE A 4 -16.74 -17.93 14.18
N LYS A 5 -16.06 -18.74 14.98
CA LYS A 5 -15.51 -20.02 14.53
C LYS A 5 -16.65 -20.87 13.99
N ASP A 6 -17.77 -20.96 14.71
CA ASP A 6 -18.95 -21.71 14.30
C ASP A 6 -19.71 -21.06 13.13
N ALA A 7 -19.77 -19.73 13.04
CA ALA A 7 -20.34 -19.03 11.90
C ALA A 7 -19.48 -19.19 10.65
N ILE A 8 -18.18 -18.91 10.73
CA ILE A 8 -17.22 -19.03 9.64
C ILE A 8 -17.05 -20.50 9.21
N THR A 9 -17.05 -21.47 10.13
CA THR A 9 -17.09 -22.91 9.81
C THR A 9 -18.42 -23.29 9.15
N ARG A 10 -19.58 -22.78 9.61
CA ARG A 10 -20.86 -22.94 8.88
C ARG A 10 -20.80 -22.34 7.48
N VAL A 11 -20.07 -21.24 7.32
CA VAL A 11 -19.89 -20.55 6.04
C VAL A 11 -19.03 -21.35 5.09
N GLY A 12 -17.90 -21.90 5.52
CA GLY A 12 -17.14 -22.74 4.59
C GLY A 12 -17.88 -24.06 4.30
N ARG A 13 -18.63 -24.65 5.24
CA ARG A 13 -19.57 -25.73 4.89
C ARG A 13 -20.58 -25.38 3.78
N SER A 14 -20.88 -24.08 3.57
CA SER A 14 -21.67 -23.55 2.44
C SER A 14 -20.80 -23.08 1.25
N ALA A 15 -19.50 -22.83 1.43
CA ALA A 15 -18.53 -22.39 0.41
C ALA A 15 -17.88 -23.56 -0.35
N ARG A 16 -18.61 -24.67 -0.58
CA ARG A 16 -18.14 -25.96 -1.13
C ARG A 16 -17.61 -25.93 -2.59
N GLN A 17 -17.00 -24.85 -3.05
CA GLN A 17 -17.10 -24.46 -4.47
C GLN A 17 -15.82 -23.83 -5.06
N LEU A 18 -14.66 -23.94 -4.40
CA LEU A 18 -13.42 -23.35 -4.92
C LEU A 18 -12.50 -24.30 -5.70
N GLU A 19 -12.90 -25.56 -5.90
CA GLU A 19 -12.20 -26.48 -6.80
C GLU A 19 -12.45 -26.12 -8.28
N SER A 20 -11.75 -25.08 -8.78
CA SER A 20 -11.37 -24.94 -10.21
C SER A 20 -10.51 -23.71 -10.53
N PHE A 21 -9.91 -23.04 -9.54
CA PHE A 21 -9.15 -21.79 -9.76
C PHE A 21 -7.63 -21.97 -9.77
N THR A 22 -7.11 -22.85 -10.63
CA THR A 22 -5.69 -22.91 -10.97
C THR A 22 -5.42 -22.17 -12.28
N SER A 23 -5.53 -20.84 -12.27
CA SER A 23 -4.83 -19.99 -13.23
C SER A 23 -4.67 -18.55 -12.74
N SER A 24 -3.59 -18.32 -11.99
CA SER A 24 -2.88 -17.05 -12.12
C SER A 24 -1.55 -17.36 -12.78
N GLN A 25 -1.46 -17.05 -14.07
CA GLN A 25 -0.18 -17.00 -14.77
C GLN A 25 0.79 -16.15 -13.94
N LYS A 26 1.96 -16.72 -13.65
CA LYS A 26 3.11 -16.01 -13.08
C LYS A 26 3.62 -15.03 -14.14
N GLY A 27 2.94 -13.90 -14.29
CA GLY A 27 3.34 -12.79 -15.15
C GLY A 27 4.25 -11.83 -14.40
N ASN A 28 5.50 -12.22 -14.16
CA ASN A 28 6.54 -11.27 -13.81
C ASN A 28 7.20 -10.82 -15.11
N VAL A 29 6.67 -9.75 -15.73
CA VAL A 29 7.44 -9.02 -16.73
C VAL A 29 8.43 -8.12 -15.99
N LEU A 30 9.58 -8.68 -15.66
CA LEU A 30 10.78 -7.89 -15.39
C LEU A 30 11.26 -7.33 -16.73
N LEU A 31 11.13 -6.02 -16.92
CA LEU A 31 11.94 -5.34 -17.92
C LEU A 31 13.41 -5.56 -17.55
N PRO A 32 14.25 -6.07 -18.47
CA PRO A 32 15.65 -6.33 -18.20
C PRO A 32 16.35 -5.00 -17.92
N THR A 33 16.62 -4.70 -16.66
CA THR A 33 17.56 -3.63 -16.32
C THR A 33 18.97 -4.18 -16.47
N SER A 34 19.66 -3.64 -17.46
CA SER A 34 21.08 -3.86 -17.77
C SER A 34 21.93 -3.99 -16.50
N LYS A 35 22.64 -5.12 -16.40
CA LYS A 35 23.83 -5.26 -15.58
C LYS A 35 24.88 -4.29 -16.11
N GLU A 36 25.35 -3.37 -15.28
CA GLU A 36 26.77 -2.97 -15.15
C GLU A 36 26.94 -1.79 -14.21
N ASP A 37 28.08 -1.77 -13.52
CA ASP A 37 28.58 -0.72 -12.64
C ASP A 37 28.67 0.63 -13.37
N SER A 38 27.55 1.34 -13.49
CA SER A 38 27.54 2.70 -14.00
C SER A 38 27.91 3.67 -12.89
N THR A 39 28.96 4.45 -13.12
CA THR A 39 29.33 5.58 -12.27
C THR A 39 28.11 6.49 -12.02
N PRO A 40 27.95 7.07 -10.82
CA PRO A 40 26.77 7.86 -10.48
C PRO A 40 26.50 8.98 -11.48
N ARG A 41 25.34 8.95 -12.17
CA ARG A 41 24.96 10.02 -13.10
C ARG A 41 24.74 11.32 -12.32
N VAL A 42 25.48 12.35 -12.65
CA VAL A 42 25.37 13.67 -12.02
C VAL A 42 24.37 14.52 -12.80
N ILE A 43 23.30 14.95 -12.14
CA ILE A 43 22.32 15.88 -12.71
C ILE A 43 22.57 17.26 -12.12
N HIS A 44 22.89 18.22 -12.99
CA HIS A 44 23.00 19.63 -12.63
C HIS A 44 21.61 20.27 -12.64
N LYS A 45 21.22 20.94 -11.55
CA LYS A 45 19.99 21.73 -11.50
C LYS A 45 20.31 23.17 -11.12
N PRO A 46 19.71 24.17 -11.81
CA PRO A 46 19.86 25.57 -11.43
C PRO A 46 19.31 25.76 -10.02
N ASN A 47 20.00 26.57 -9.22
CA ASN A 47 19.53 26.86 -7.88
C ASN A 47 18.36 27.84 -7.96
N ARG A 48 17.13 27.32 -7.82
CA ARG A 48 15.91 28.12 -7.77
C ARG A 48 15.86 28.86 -6.42
N ASN A 49 16.68 29.91 -6.28
CA ASN A 49 16.98 30.64 -5.04
C ASN A 49 15.75 31.36 -4.48
N LEU A 50 15.06 30.70 -3.54
CA LEU A 50 14.16 31.36 -2.58
C LEU A 50 14.79 31.24 -1.19
N THR A 51 15.07 32.37 -0.55
CA THR A 51 15.62 32.38 0.81
C THR A 51 14.60 31.80 1.79
N ASN A 52 15.06 31.36 2.96
CA ASN A 52 14.14 30.91 4.00
C ASN A 52 13.24 32.07 4.50
N ALA A 53 13.71 33.32 4.42
CA ALA A 53 12.92 34.51 4.76
C ALA A 53 11.76 34.71 3.76
N ASP A 54 12.03 34.55 2.46
CA ASP A 54 10.99 34.61 1.41
C ASP A 54 9.95 33.50 1.60
N LEU A 55 10.39 32.28 1.95
CA LEU A 55 9.47 31.18 2.26
C LEU A 55 8.54 31.49 3.44
N HIS A 56 9.03 32.19 4.45
CA HIS A 56 8.22 32.64 5.57
C HIS A 56 7.20 33.69 5.12
N LYS A 57 7.60 34.67 4.30
CA LYS A 57 6.73 35.69 3.72
C LYS A 57 5.59 35.08 2.89
N PHE A 58 5.88 34.08 2.07
CA PHE A 58 4.89 33.46 1.17
C PHE A 58 4.13 32.27 1.77
N ARG A 59 4.40 31.91 3.03
CA ARG A 59 3.71 30.82 3.73
C ARG A 59 2.18 30.91 3.67
N PRO A 60 1.53 32.09 3.76
CA PRO A 60 0.08 32.21 3.61
C PRO A 60 -0.43 31.76 2.22
N LEU A 61 0.32 31.99 1.15
CA LEU A 61 -0.08 31.60 -0.21
C LEU A 61 -0.10 30.08 -0.41
N VAL A 62 0.83 29.38 0.25
CA VAL A 62 0.96 27.91 0.20
C VAL A 62 -0.02 27.22 1.17
N LYS A 63 -0.63 27.96 2.11
CA LYS A 63 -1.63 27.41 3.02
C LYS A 63 -2.85 26.96 2.21
N GLY A 64 -3.29 25.72 2.44
CA GLY A 64 -4.40 25.14 1.70
C GLY A 64 -4.10 24.86 0.22
N TYR A 65 -2.82 24.78 -0.18
CA TYR A 65 -2.40 24.55 -1.58
C TYR A 65 -3.21 23.46 -2.28
N GLN A 66 -3.39 22.29 -1.65
CA GLN A 66 -4.13 21.18 -2.27
C GLN A 66 -5.58 21.54 -2.58
N ARG A 67 -6.24 22.29 -1.69
CA ARG A 67 -7.60 22.78 -1.90
C ARG A 67 -7.65 23.70 -3.11
N LYS A 68 -6.68 24.63 -3.24
CA LYS A 68 -6.58 25.54 -4.38
C LYS A 68 -6.40 24.80 -5.70
N VAL A 69 -5.56 23.75 -5.71
CA VAL A 69 -5.38 22.88 -6.90
C VAL A 69 -6.70 22.23 -7.30
N TYR A 70 -7.48 21.72 -6.34
CA TYR A 70 -8.79 21.13 -6.65
C TYR A 70 -9.84 22.17 -7.03
N GLN A 71 -9.79 23.37 -6.47
CA GLN A 71 -10.65 24.49 -6.88
C GLN A 71 -10.40 24.85 -8.34
N ASP A 72 -9.14 25.04 -8.74
CA ASP A 72 -8.75 25.30 -10.14
C ASP A 72 -9.21 24.17 -11.09
N PHE A 73 -9.06 22.92 -10.65
CA PHE A 73 -9.51 21.77 -11.45
C PHE A 73 -11.04 21.70 -11.61
N LEU A 74 -11.81 22.07 -10.57
CA LEU A 74 -13.27 21.97 -10.53
C LEU A 74 -13.99 23.24 -10.98
N GLU A 75 -13.31 24.37 -11.06
CA GLU A 75 -13.87 25.66 -11.49
C GLU A 75 -14.64 25.57 -12.82
N PRO A 76 -14.15 24.86 -13.86
CA PRO A 76 -14.88 24.70 -15.12
C PRO A 76 -16.24 23.98 -15.02
N LEU A 77 -16.54 23.33 -13.88
CA LEU A 77 -17.87 22.76 -13.65
C LEU A 77 -18.94 23.85 -13.56
N GLY A 78 -18.59 25.05 -13.07
CA GLY A 78 -19.55 26.14 -12.81
C GLY A 78 -20.47 25.87 -11.62
N ILE A 79 -20.07 25.00 -10.68
CA ILE A 79 -20.86 24.60 -9.52
C ILE A 79 -20.25 25.25 -8.26
N SER A 80 -20.75 26.44 -7.90
CA SER A 80 -20.19 27.26 -6.80
C SER A 80 -20.44 26.69 -5.40
N ASN A 81 -21.46 25.84 -5.24
CA ASN A 81 -21.84 25.25 -3.95
C ASN A 81 -21.09 23.95 -3.60
N LEU A 82 -20.08 23.55 -4.38
CA LEU A 82 -19.25 22.40 -4.01
C LEU A 82 -18.51 22.66 -2.69
N LYS A 83 -18.29 21.58 -1.92
CA LYS A 83 -17.61 21.66 -0.61
C LYS A 83 -16.22 22.26 -0.73
N VAL A 84 -15.53 22.01 -1.83
CA VAL A 84 -14.20 22.58 -2.08
C VAL A 84 -14.22 24.11 -2.14
N PHE A 85 -15.31 24.74 -2.60
CA PHE A 85 -15.44 26.20 -2.71
C PHE A 85 -16.00 26.85 -1.43
N ASN A 86 -16.74 26.10 -0.62
CA ASN A 86 -17.35 26.64 0.60
C ASN A 86 -16.31 26.83 1.73
N ASN A 87 -15.92 28.08 1.99
CA ASN A 87 -15.00 28.43 3.07
C ASN A 87 -15.65 28.48 4.45
N ASP A 88 -16.98 28.56 4.49
CA ASP A 88 -17.79 28.78 5.70
C ASP A 88 -18.37 27.47 6.26
N LEU A 89 -17.86 26.31 5.82
CA LEU A 89 -18.24 25.03 6.39
C LEU A 89 -17.95 25.02 7.90
N PRO A 90 -18.88 24.51 8.73
CA PRO A 90 -18.67 24.44 10.16
C PRO A 90 -17.40 23.65 10.46
N LYS A 91 -16.65 24.10 11.47
CA LYS A 91 -15.46 23.39 11.93
C LYS A 91 -15.85 21.96 12.27
N TYR A 92 -15.08 21.00 11.74
CA TYR A 92 -15.30 19.59 12.03
C TYR A 92 -15.18 19.33 13.53
N ASN A 93 -16.20 18.69 14.11
CA ASN A 93 -16.21 18.35 15.55
C ASN A 93 -15.25 17.18 15.82
N SER A 94 -13.97 17.51 16.03
CA SER A 94 -12.92 16.52 16.26
C SER A 94 -13.11 15.71 17.54
N ASP A 95 -13.74 16.28 18.55
CA ASP A 95 -13.91 15.65 19.85
C ASP A 95 -14.99 14.57 19.79
N LEU A 96 -16.13 14.87 19.17
CA LEU A 96 -17.17 13.87 18.88
C LEU A 96 -16.60 12.73 18.01
N ALA A 97 -15.85 13.07 16.96
CA ALA A 97 -15.21 12.07 16.10
C ALA A 97 -14.24 11.17 16.87
N LYS A 98 -13.54 11.70 17.87
CA LYS A 98 -12.66 10.94 18.76
C LYS A 98 -13.44 10.01 19.67
N ILE A 99 -14.55 10.47 20.27
CA ILE A 99 -15.44 9.64 21.10
C ILE A 99 -16.01 8.48 20.28
N VAL A 100 -16.57 8.77 19.11
CA VAL A 100 -17.10 7.75 18.18
C VAL A 100 -16.01 6.76 17.78
N TRP A 101 -14.79 7.24 17.51
CA TRP A 101 -13.66 6.38 17.17
C TRP A 101 -13.28 5.43 18.30
N VAL A 102 -13.12 5.93 19.52
CA VAL A 102 -12.81 5.10 20.70
C VAL A 102 -13.86 4.01 20.87
N ARG A 103 -15.15 4.36 20.74
CA ARG A 103 -16.25 3.40 20.77
C ARG A 103 -16.11 2.32 19.69
N LYS A 104 -15.84 2.72 18.44
CA LYS A 104 -15.68 1.81 17.28
C LYS A 104 -14.49 0.87 17.40
N THR A 105 -13.38 1.33 17.99
CA THR A 105 -12.15 0.53 18.12
C THR A 105 -12.06 -0.27 19.42
N ASN A 106 -13.05 -0.14 20.30
CA ASN A 106 -13.04 -0.88 21.55
C ASN A 106 -13.20 -2.38 21.28
N GLN A 107 -12.32 -3.18 21.86
CA GLN A 107 -12.29 -4.64 21.71
C GLN A 107 -13.00 -5.37 22.87
N ASP A 108 -13.48 -4.62 23.88
CA ASP A 108 -14.26 -5.18 24.96
C ASP A 108 -15.61 -5.74 24.46
N THR A 109 -15.94 -6.97 24.89
CA THR A 109 -17.05 -7.76 24.33
C THR A 109 -18.40 -7.08 24.51
N VAL A 110 -18.64 -6.47 25.66
CA VAL A 110 -19.88 -5.75 25.96
C VAL A 110 -20.03 -4.54 25.03
N ASN A 111 -18.95 -3.78 24.84
CA ASN A 111 -18.95 -2.63 23.94
C ASN A 111 -19.14 -3.03 22.47
N VAL A 112 -18.50 -4.13 22.04
CA VAL A 112 -18.70 -4.69 20.69
C VAL A 112 -20.17 -5.09 20.48
N PHE A 113 -20.81 -5.70 21.47
CA PHE A 113 -22.23 -6.07 21.40
C PHE A 113 -23.16 -4.85 21.40
N ASN A 114 -22.90 -3.84 22.23
CA ASN A 114 -23.68 -2.60 22.25
C ASN A 114 -23.60 -1.87 20.90
N ASN A 115 -22.40 -1.78 20.31
CA ASN A 115 -22.21 -1.23 18.96
C ASN A 115 -23.01 -2.01 17.91
N PHE A 116 -23.08 -3.33 18.04
CA PHE A 116 -23.91 -4.16 17.16
C PHE A 116 -25.39 -3.77 17.27
N LEU A 117 -25.94 -3.63 18.48
CA LEU A 117 -27.34 -3.25 18.67
C LEU A 117 -27.66 -1.87 18.07
N GLU A 118 -26.76 -0.89 18.24
CA GLU A 118 -26.91 0.46 17.68
C GLU A 118 -26.92 0.44 16.13
N ASP A 119 -25.97 -0.29 15.51
CA ASP A 119 -25.80 -0.30 14.05
C ASP A 119 -26.76 -1.26 13.32
N ARG A 120 -27.35 -2.24 14.03
CA ARG A 120 -28.15 -3.33 13.43
C ARG A 120 -29.28 -2.85 12.54
N ILE A 121 -30.00 -1.80 12.94
CA ILE A 121 -31.16 -1.29 12.19
C ILE A 121 -30.72 -0.75 10.82
N ILE A 122 -29.72 0.12 10.80
CA ILE A 122 -29.19 0.71 9.57
C ILE A 122 -28.50 -0.36 8.72
N PHE A 123 -27.82 -1.31 9.37
CA PHE A 123 -27.19 -2.43 8.69
C PHE A 123 -28.22 -3.31 7.96
N ASN A 124 -29.34 -3.64 8.60
CA ASN A 124 -30.41 -4.40 7.95
C ASN A 124 -30.99 -3.65 6.75
N GLN A 125 -31.25 -2.34 6.87
CA GLN A 125 -31.69 -1.52 5.73
C GLN A 125 -30.71 -1.55 4.55
N MET A 126 -29.41 -1.55 4.85
CA MET A 126 -28.36 -1.70 3.83
C MET A 126 -28.41 -3.09 3.19
N MET A 127 -28.56 -4.14 3.99
CA MET A 127 -28.63 -5.53 3.50
C MET A 127 -29.86 -5.77 2.64
N ASP A 128 -31.03 -5.30 3.06
CA ASP A 128 -32.28 -5.48 2.31
C ASP A 128 -32.17 -4.79 0.94
N LEU A 129 -31.63 -3.56 0.89
CA LEU A 129 -31.36 -2.88 -0.38
C LEU A 129 -30.32 -3.62 -1.22
N LEU A 130 -29.27 -4.16 -0.61
CA LEU A 130 -28.22 -4.90 -1.32
C LEU A 130 -28.79 -6.16 -1.98
N ILE A 131 -29.65 -6.90 -1.27
CA ILE A 131 -30.32 -8.10 -1.77
C ILE A 131 -31.29 -7.75 -2.91
N ASP A 132 -32.09 -6.69 -2.72
CA ASP A 132 -33.06 -6.19 -3.70
C ASP A 132 -32.41 -5.84 -5.05
N ILE A 133 -31.23 -5.22 -5.02
CA ILE A 133 -30.54 -4.81 -6.25
C ILE A 133 -29.55 -5.87 -6.78
N THR A 134 -29.37 -7.00 -6.09
CA THR A 134 -28.50 -8.07 -6.56
C THR A 134 -29.17 -8.80 -7.73
N PRO A 135 -28.53 -8.86 -8.91
CA PRO A 135 -29.10 -9.55 -10.05
C PRO A 135 -29.46 -11.01 -9.76
N GLU A 136 -30.62 -11.47 -10.25
CA GLU A 136 -31.10 -12.83 -10.02
C GLU A 136 -30.13 -13.88 -10.57
N TYR A 137 -29.45 -13.62 -11.70
CA TYR A 137 -28.47 -14.56 -12.26
C TYR A 137 -27.25 -14.80 -11.36
N LEU A 138 -27.00 -13.94 -10.36
CA LEU A 138 -25.96 -14.16 -9.35
C LEU A 138 -26.46 -15.02 -8.19
N LYS A 139 -27.77 -15.12 -7.98
CA LYS A 139 -28.40 -15.96 -6.96
C LYS A 139 -28.57 -17.35 -7.55
N SER A 140 -28.08 -18.38 -6.88
CA SER A 140 -28.27 -19.76 -7.37
C SER A 140 -29.62 -20.30 -6.89
N ASP A 141 -30.50 -20.66 -7.82
CA ASP A 141 -31.77 -21.32 -7.49
C ASP A 141 -31.54 -22.72 -6.89
N GLU A 142 -30.42 -23.37 -7.24
CA GLU A 142 -30.03 -24.68 -6.75
C GLU A 142 -28.77 -24.58 -5.88
N VAL A 143 -28.87 -25.05 -4.63
CA VAL A 143 -27.80 -24.98 -3.62
C VAL A 143 -26.56 -25.83 -3.99
N ASN A 144 -26.69 -26.75 -4.96
CA ASN A 144 -25.68 -27.79 -5.26
C ASN A 144 -25.29 -27.90 -6.74
N ASN A 145 -25.54 -26.88 -7.57
CA ASN A 145 -25.12 -26.92 -8.98
C ASN A 145 -23.72 -26.28 -9.16
N ASP A 146 -22.69 -27.07 -8.85
CA ASP A 146 -21.29 -26.62 -8.87
C ASP A 146 -20.84 -26.08 -10.24
N GLN A 147 -21.44 -26.56 -11.34
CA GLN A 147 -21.14 -26.08 -12.69
C GLN A 147 -21.65 -24.66 -12.92
N THR A 148 -22.89 -24.37 -12.51
CA THR A 148 -23.49 -23.02 -12.62
C THR A 148 -22.71 -22.01 -11.78
N ILE A 149 -22.33 -22.39 -10.57
CA ILE A 149 -21.60 -21.51 -9.66
C ILE A 149 -20.18 -21.25 -10.19
N THR A 150 -19.50 -22.29 -10.67
CA THR A 150 -18.19 -22.14 -11.33
C THR A 150 -18.28 -21.21 -12.54
N ARG A 151 -19.34 -21.31 -13.34
CA ARG A 151 -19.57 -20.41 -14.49
C ARG A 151 -19.77 -18.97 -14.05
N ILE A 152 -20.59 -18.72 -13.03
CA ILE A 152 -20.81 -17.37 -12.46
C ILE A 152 -19.47 -16.81 -11.99
N LEU A 153 -18.73 -17.55 -11.17
CA LEU A 153 -17.45 -17.11 -10.64
C LEU A 153 -16.43 -16.81 -11.75
N LYS A 154 -16.32 -17.66 -12.78
CA LYS A 154 -15.44 -17.42 -13.94
C LYS A 154 -15.85 -16.17 -14.74
N GLN A 155 -17.15 -15.96 -14.95
CA GLN A 155 -17.65 -14.78 -15.64
C GLN A 155 -17.37 -13.50 -14.84
N GLN A 156 -17.59 -13.53 -13.54
CA GLN A 156 -17.32 -12.40 -12.63
C GLN A 156 -15.81 -12.10 -12.57
N ASP A 157 -14.97 -13.12 -12.47
CA ASP A 157 -13.51 -12.97 -12.50
C ASP A 157 -13.02 -12.41 -13.84
N HIS A 158 -13.61 -12.85 -14.97
CA HIS A 158 -13.29 -12.31 -16.28
C HIS A 158 -13.64 -10.83 -16.38
N GLN A 159 -14.89 -10.46 -16.02
CA GLN A 159 -15.34 -9.06 -16.00
C GLN A 159 -14.43 -8.18 -15.12
N ASP A 160 -14.04 -8.68 -13.95
CA ASP A 160 -13.13 -7.98 -13.05
C ASP A 160 -11.72 -7.79 -13.66
N ARG A 161 -11.28 -8.61 -14.62
CA ARG A 161 -9.96 -8.53 -15.25
C ARG A 161 -9.94 -7.75 -16.57
N MET A 162 -11.06 -7.64 -17.29
CA MET A 162 -11.11 -7.06 -18.65
C MET A 162 -10.46 -5.67 -18.78
N ASN A 163 -10.49 -4.86 -17.72
CA ASN A 163 -9.97 -3.48 -17.72
C ASN A 163 -8.77 -3.27 -16.78
N LYS A 164 -8.14 -4.36 -16.32
CA LYS A 164 -6.98 -4.31 -15.43
C LYS A 164 -5.72 -4.71 -16.20
N PHE A 165 -4.72 -3.84 -16.16
CA PHE A 165 -3.42 -4.10 -16.78
C PHE A 165 -2.37 -4.55 -15.75
N SER A 166 -2.79 -5.41 -14.80
CA SER A 166 -1.91 -5.88 -13.71
C SER A 166 -0.68 -6.63 -14.21
N ASP A 167 -0.80 -7.33 -15.33
CA ASP A 167 0.24 -8.25 -15.81
C ASP A 167 1.42 -7.50 -16.43
N ILE A 168 1.22 -6.23 -16.80
CA ILE A 168 2.23 -5.34 -17.37
C ILE A 168 2.58 -4.15 -16.46
N THR A 169 1.86 -3.96 -15.34
CA THR A 169 2.03 -2.80 -14.47
C THR A 169 2.69 -3.20 -13.15
N PRO A 170 3.95 -2.80 -12.91
CA PRO A 170 4.63 -3.16 -11.68
C PRO A 170 4.07 -2.37 -10.50
N ARG A 171 4.00 -3.00 -9.31
CA ARG A 171 3.55 -2.33 -8.08
C ARG A 171 4.49 -1.20 -7.66
N TYR A 172 5.79 -1.35 -7.90
CA TYR A 172 6.81 -0.35 -7.61
C TYR A 172 7.55 0.00 -8.91
N HIS A 173 7.76 1.31 -9.13
CA HIS A 173 8.58 1.81 -10.22
C HIS A 173 9.66 2.72 -9.66
N PHE A 174 10.92 2.39 -9.95
CA PHE A 174 12.09 3.07 -9.38
C PHE A 174 12.75 4.08 -10.29
N HIS A 175 12.29 4.17 -11.53
CA HIS A 175 12.83 5.05 -12.56
C HIS A 175 11.88 6.22 -12.84
N GLU A 176 12.30 7.05 -13.80
CA GLU A 176 11.49 8.15 -14.30
C GLU A 176 10.12 7.65 -14.82
N ILE A 177 9.10 8.52 -14.74
CA ILE A 177 7.79 8.25 -15.33
C ILE A 177 8.01 7.97 -16.83
N PRO A 178 7.45 6.87 -17.38
CA PRO A 178 7.59 6.56 -18.79
C PRO A 178 7.12 7.73 -19.68
N PRO A 179 7.70 7.90 -20.88
CA PRO A 179 7.16 8.84 -21.86
C PRO A 179 5.68 8.58 -22.14
N MET A 180 4.94 9.66 -22.40
CA MET A 180 3.57 9.58 -22.87
C MET A 180 3.56 8.79 -24.20
N PRO A 181 2.71 7.76 -24.33
CA PRO A 181 2.64 7.00 -25.56
C PRO A 181 2.05 7.85 -26.70
N LEU A 182 2.17 7.34 -27.93
CA LEU A 182 1.33 7.80 -29.03
C LEU A 182 -0.13 7.60 -28.63
N LEU A 183 -0.91 8.69 -28.63
CA LEU A 183 -2.21 8.72 -27.97
C LEU A 183 -3.30 8.09 -28.83
N ASP A 184 -3.84 7.00 -28.31
CA ASP A 184 -5.16 6.43 -28.63
C ASP A 184 -5.88 6.15 -27.31
N ALA A 185 -7.16 5.78 -27.36
CA ALA A 185 -7.95 5.57 -26.13
C ALA A 185 -7.38 4.43 -25.25
N GLU A 186 -6.87 3.36 -25.85
CA GLU A 186 -6.36 2.19 -25.13
C GLU A 186 -4.98 2.48 -24.53
N SER A 187 -4.06 3.05 -25.30
CA SER A 187 -2.72 3.41 -24.83
C SER A 187 -2.78 4.49 -23.74
N PHE A 188 -3.69 5.46 -23.87
CA PHE A 188 -3.94 6.44 -22.82
C PHE A 188 -4.49 5.78 -21.55
N GLN A 189 -5.47 4.87 -21.68
CA GLN A 189 -5.98 4.12 -20.52
C GLN A 189 -4.90 3.30 -19.82
N LYS A 190 -4.06 2.57 -20.57
CA LYS A 190 -2.91 1.83 -20.02
C LYS A 190 -1.93 2.75 -19.29
N TYR A 191 -1.67 3.93 -19.85
CA TYR A 191 -0.77 4.91 -19.24
C TYR A 191 -1.35 5.49 -17.94
N ILE A 192 -2.64 5.85 -17.91
CA ILE A 192 -3.33 6.29 -16.69
C ILE A 192 -3.37 5.17 -15.64
N TYR A 193 -3.61 3.94 -16.06
CA TYR A 193 -3.57 2.78 -15.17
C TYR A 193 -2.19 2.62 -14.54
N PHE A 194 -1.10 2.70 -15.32
CA PHE A 194 0.27 2.66 -14.81
C PHE A 194 0.50 3.76 -13.75
N LEU A 195 0.15 5.02 -14.06
CA LEU A 195 0.32 6.15 -13.15
C LEU A 195 -0.42 5.98 -11.82
N THR A 196 -1.57 5.30 -11.84
CA THR A 196 -2.47 5.14 -10.69
C THR A 196 -2.28 3.83 -9.93
N HIS A 197 -1.66 2.82 -10.54
CA HIS A 197 -1.43 1.49 -9.96
C HIS A 197 0.03 1.20 -9.61
N SER A 198 0.98 1.97 -10.13
CA SER A 198 2.39 1.90 -9.75
C SER A 198 2.77 2.93 -8.68
N LYS A 199 3.57 2.51 -7.70
CA LYS A 199 4.20 3.42 -6.73
C LYS A 199 5.55 3.89 -7.27
N ILE A 200 5.54 5.05 -7.92
CA ILE A 200 6.72 5.70 -8.50
C ILE A 200 7.46 6.46 -7.40
N LEU A 201 8.49 5.83 -6.83
CA LEU A 201 9.28 6.40 -5.73
C LEU A 201 10.35 7.37 -6.21
N TYR A 202 10.76 7.28 -7.48
CA TYR A 202 11.72 8.17 -8.11
C TYR A 202 11.26 9.62 -8.07
N LYS A 203 12.13 10.53 -7.59
CA LYS A 203 11.85 11.96 -7.40
C LYS A 203 10.54 12.24 -6.63
N ASN A 204 10.07 11.29 -5.81
CA ASN A 204 8.80 11.39 -5.06
C ASN A 204 7.56 11.56 -5.96
N SER A 205 7.58 11.02 -7.18
CA SER A 205 6.59 11.32 -8.23
C SER A 205 5.15 10.93 -7.87
N SER A 206 4.91 9.84 -7.14
CA SER A 206 3.56 9.46 -6.71
C SER A 206 3.06 10.19 -5.45
N SER A 207 3.78 11.19 -4.92
CA SER A 207 3.33 11.93 -3.74
C SER A 207 2.22 12.92 -4.06
N LEU A 208 1.16 12.97 -3.26
CA LEU A 208 0.13 14.00 -3.42
C LEU A 208 0.68 15.42 -3.18
N GLN A 209 1.70 15.56 -2.33
CA GLN A 209 2.09 16.88 -1.83
C GLN A 209 2.92 17.71 -2.80
N ASN A 210 3.67 17.05 -3.69
CA ASN A 210 4.60 17.64 -4.66
C ASN A 210 5.04 16.64 -5.75
N GLY A 211 4.26 15.58 -5.99
CA GLY A 211 4.59 14.57 -6.99
C GLY A 211 3.96 14.90 -8.34
N LEU A 212 4.71 14.65 -9.41
CA LEU A 212 4.27 14.95 -10.78
C LEU A 212 3.10 14.07 -11.25
N VAL A 213 2.92 12.87 -10.68
CA VAL A 213 1.82 11.97 -11.08
C VAL A 213 0.46 12.62 -10.84
N SER A 214 0.22 13.21 -9.66
CA SER A 214 -1.05 13.88 -9.40
C SER A 214 -1.26 15.07 -10.33
N ASP A 215 -0.19 15.80 -10.65
CA ASP A 215 -0.27 16.95 -11.55
C ASP A 215 -0.62 16.49 -12.98
N ILE A 216 0.01 15.42 -13.50
CA ILE A 216 -0.31 14.83 -14.80
C ILE A 216 -1.78 14.40 -14.84
N LEU A 217 -2.24 13.66 -13.82
CA LEU A 217 -3.62 13.15 -13.79
C LEU A 217 -4.65 14.28 -13.82
N LEU A 218 -4.42 15.36 -13.06
CA LEU A 218 -5.29 16.53 -13.08
C LEU A 218 -5.19 17.29 -14.41
N HIS A 219 -4.00 17.48 -14.95
CA HIS A 219 -3.80 18.18 -16.22
C HIS A 219 -4.49 17.45 -17.38
N THR A 220 -4.32 16.13 -17.48
CA THR A 220 -4.89 15.33 -18.58
C THR A 220 -6.40 15.13 -18.47
N HIS A 221 -7.00 15.30 -17.28
CA HIS A 221 -8.45 15.17 -17.05
C HIS A 221 -9.15 16.50 -16.77
N LYS A 222 -8.48 17.65 -16.94
CA LYS A 222 -9.11 18.96 -16.79
C LYS A 222 -10.08 19.19 -17.95
N ILE A 223 -11.33 19.54 -17.67
CA ILE A 223 -12.38 19.71 -18.71
C ILE A 223 -11.97 20.70 -19.80
N THR A 224 -11.24 21.76 -19.44
CA THR A 224 -10.74 22.77 -20.39
C THR A 224 -9.60 22.27 -21.28
N ASN A 225 -9.02 21.11 -20.99
CA ASN A 225 -7.93 20.53 -21.77
C ASN A 225 -8.49 19.66 -22.90
N THR A 226 -8.70 20.29 -24.06
CA THR A 226 -9.24 19.63 -25.26
C THR A 226 -8.27 18.64 -25.91
N LYS A 227 -6.96 18.74 -25.65
CA LYS A 227 -5.94 17.85 -26.21
C LYS A 227 -6.16 16.39 -25.80
N TYR A 228 -6.55 16.16 -24.55
CA TYR A 228 -6.73 14.81 -24.00
C TYR A 228 -8.18 14.35 -23.96
N GLN A 229 -9.13 15.26 -24.17
CA GLN A 229 -10.57 14.97 -24.15
C GLN A 229 -10.97 13.74 -24.98
N PRO A 230 -10.48 13.55 -26.23
CA PRO A 230 -10.90 12.40 -27.06
C PRO A 230 -10.48 11.02 -26.52
N PHE A 231 -9.48 10.98 -25.63
CA PHE A 231 -8.90 9.72 -25.13
C PHE A 231 -9.43 9.34 -23.74
N ARG A 232 -10.16 10.23 -23.08
CA ARG A 232 -10.73 9.96 -21.75
C ARG A 232 -11.86 8.94 -21.86
N SER A 233 -12.04 8.18 -20.79
CA SER A 233 -13.10 7.19 -20.70
C SER A 233 -13.54 7.02 -19.25
N VAL A 234 -14.65 6.29 -19.06
CA VAL A 234 -15.07 5.87 -17.72
C VAL A 234 -13.95 5.15 -16.96
N TYR A 235 -13.12 4.37 -17.65
CA TYR A 235 -12.03 3.62 -17.04
C TYR A 235 -10.92 4.54 -16.53
N THR A 236 -10.53 5.58 -17.27
CA THR A 236 -9.52 6.53 -16.80
C THR A 236 -10.02 7.33 -15.61
N TYR A 237 -11.31 7.73 -15.59
CA TYR A 237 -11.91 8.36 -14.41
C TYR A 237 -11.97 7.42 -13.20
N ASN A 238 -12.28 6.13 -13.40
CA ASN A 238 -12.25 5.14 -12.33
C ASN A 238 -10.85 5.03 -11.70
N ASP A 239 -9.80 5.07 -12.51
CA ASP A 239 -8.41 5.08 -12.05
C ASP A 239 -8.06 6.36 -11.25
N LEU A 240 -8.59 7.51 -11.65
CA LEU A 240 -8.44 8.76 -10.87
C LEU A 240 -9.20 8.68 -9.54
N ILE A 241 -10.44 8.17 -9.54
CA ILE A 241 -11.25 8.00 -8.32
C ILE A 241 -10.54 7.06 -7.35
N LYS A 242 -9.97 5.97 -7.86
CA LYS A 242 -9.12 5.05 -7.12
C LYS A 242 -7.93 5.78 -6.48
N PHE A 243 -7.12 6.43 -7.31
CA PHE A 243 -5.89 7.10 -6.89
C PHE A 243 -6.15 8.21 -5.86
N PHE A 244 -6.98 9.19 -6.20
CA PHE A 244 -7.25 10.30 -5.28
C PHE A 244 -8.07 9.84 -4.07
N GLY A 245 -9.05 8.97 -4.29
CA GLY A 245 -10.00 8.55 -3.28
C GLY A 245 -9.37 7.76 -2.14
N TYR A 246 -8.90 6.54 -2.40
CA TYR A 246 -8.38 5.67 -1.34
C TYR A 246 -6.85 5.59 -1.27
N ASP A 247 -6.11 5.78 -2.36
CA ASP A 247 -4.64 5.77 -2.26
C ASP A 247 -4.10 7.08 -1.65
N LYS A 248 -4.77 8.22 -1.92
CA LYS A 248 -4.41 9.54 -1.37
C LYS A 248 -5.34 10.05 -0.27
N ASN A 249 -6.37 9.28 0.09
CA ASN A 249 -7.36 9.63 1.12
C ASN A 249 -8.09 10.96 0.86
N GLN A 250 -8.43 11.26 -0.40
CA GLN A 250 -9.13 12.47 -0.83
C GLN A 250 -10.57 12.13 -1.22
N SER A 251 -11.32 11.50 -0.31
CA SER A 251 -12.67 10.98 -0.58
C SER A 251 -13.70 12.04 -1.00
N SER A 252 -13.56 13.29 -0.57
CA SER A 252 -14.43 14.38 -1.04
C SER A 252 -14.18 14.68 -2.51
N PHE A 253 -12.91 14.88 -2.87
CA PHE A 253 -12.51 15.16 -4.24
C PHE A 253 -12.85 14.01 -5.19
N ALA A 254 -12.64 12.75 -4.76
CA ALA A 254 -12.99 11.59 -5.55
C ALA A 254 -14.49 11.48 -5.87
N ARG A 255 -15.38 12.01 -5.02
CA ARG A 255 -16.82 12.12 -5.35
C ARG A 255 -17.11 13.26 -6.31
N GLU A 256 -16.38 14.36 -6.22
CA GLU A 256 -16.50 15.50 -7.14
C GLU A 256 -16.01 15.12 -8.55
N LEU A 257 -15.10 14.14 -8.68
CA LEU A 257 -14.71 13.56 -9.97
C LEU A 257 -15.88 12.91 -10.74
N LEU A 258 -16.95 12.47 -10.06
CA LEU A 258 -18.16 11.97 -10.74
C LEU A 258 -18.84 13.08 -11.54
N LEU A 259 -18.80 14.31 -11.03
CA LEU A 259 -19.38 15.47 -11.71
C LEU A 259 -18.54 15.84 -12.93
N VAL A 260 -17.22 15.75 -12.80
CA VAL A 260 -16.27 15.97 -13.90
C VAL A 260 -16.48 14.94 -15.00
N MET A 261 -16.49 13.66 -14.63
CA MET A 261 -16.74 12.55 -15.53
C MET A 261 -18.07 12.71 -16.30
N ASN A 262 -19.15 13.11 -15.61
CA ASN A 262 -20.45 13.35 -16.23
C ASN A 262 -20.43 14.56 -17.17
N LYS A 263 -19.77 15.66 -16.80
CA LYS A 263 -19.64 16.86 -17.65
C LYS A 263 -18.77 16.60 -18.89
N ASP A 264 -17.82 15.70 -18.79
CA ASP A 264 -16.97 15.22 -19.89
C ASP A 264 -17.69 14.20 -20.80
N GLY A 265 -18.94 13.81 -20.47
CA GLY A 265 -19.79 12.97 -21.31
C GLY A 265 -19.75 11.46 -20.99
N HIS A 266 -19.12 11.05 -19.89
CA HIS A 266 -19.01 9.63 -19.52
C HIS A 266 -19.94 9.27 -18.36
N LYS A 267 -20.58 8.09 -18.45
CA LYS A 267 -21.50 7.56 -17.43
C LYS A 267 -20.78 6.61 -16.44
N PRO A 268 -21.02 6.74 -15.13
CA PRO A 268 -20.51 5.79 -14.13
C PRO A 268 -20.84 4.34 -14.47
N ASN A 269 -19.95 3.41 -14.13
CA ASN A 269 -20.16 1.97 -14.28
C ASN A 269 -19.96 1.23 -12.94
N ILE A 270 -19.99 -0.10 -12.97
CA ILE A 270 -19.83 -0.92 -11.77
C ILE A 270 -18.47 -0.72 -11.08
N ASP A 271 -17.40 -0.48 -11.83
CA ASP A 271 -16.09 -0.16 -11.27
C ASP A 271 -16.11 1.17 -10.52
N THR A 272 -16.87 2.16 -11.00
CA THR A 272 -17.09 3.42 -10.30
C THR A 272 -17.73 3.16 -8.94
N ILE A 273 -18.81 2.37 -8.88
CA ILE A 273 -19.50 2.03 -7.63
C ILE A 273 -18.56 1.25 -6.68
N ASN A 274 -17.83 0.27 -7.20
CA ASN A 274 -16.87 -0.52 -6.42
C ASN A 274 -15.72 0.32 -5.86
N ASN A 275 -15.23 1.32 -6.61
CA ASN A 275 -14.22 2.24 -6.13
C ASN A 275 -14.77 3.18 -5.04
N LEU A 276 -16.01 3.67 -5.17
CA LEU A 276 -16.68 4.46 -4.13
C LEU A 276 -16.92 3.65 -2.86
N LEU A 277 -17.35 2.39 -2.98
CA LEU A 277 -17.49 1.47 -1.84
C LEU A 277 -16.14 1.15 -1.20
N LYS A 278 -15.05 1.09 -1.96
CA LYS A 278 -13.70 0.96 -1.38
C LYS A 278 -13.34 2.15 -0.49
N LEU A 279 -13.84 3.36 -0.77
CA LEU A 279 -13.68 4.51 0.13
C LEU A 279 -14.37 4.29 1.48
N CYS A 280 -15.47 3.54 1.51
CA CYS A 280 -16.18 3.22 2.75
C CYS A 280 -15.33 2.38 3.71
N GLN A 281 -14.45 1.51 3.18
CA GLN A 281 -13.52 0.76 4.01
C GLN A 281 -12.53 1.69 4.73
N THR A 282 -11.93 2.65 4.03
CA THR A 282 -11.06 3.63 4.69
C THR A 282 -11.86 4.47 5.68
N HIS A 283 -13.07 4.89 5.29
CA HIS A 283 -13.98 5.64 6.15
C HIS A 283 -14.33 4.89 7.45
N SER A 284 -14.54 3.56 7.40
CA SER A 284 -14.82 2.77 8.59
C SER A 284 -13.65 2.69 9.56
N LYS A 285 -12.42 2.94 9.08
CA LYS A 285 -11.15 2.85 9.83
C LYS A 285 -10.54 4.22 10.18
N ILE A 286 -11.31 5.31 10.06
CA ILE A 286 -10.87 6.65 10.49
C ILE A 286 -11.85 7.26 11.51
N ARG A 287 -11.36 8.29 12.19
CA ARG A 287 -12.17 9.15 13.07
C ARG A 287 -13.21 9.86 12.21
N SER A 288 -14.45 9.39 12.27
CA SER A 288 -15.57 9.94 11.52
C SER A 288 -16.84 9.94 12.37
N ILE A 289 -17.59 11.04 12.25
CA ILE A 289 -18.90 11.22 12.89
C ILE A 289 -19.99 10.50 12.09
N SER A 290 -19.85 10.42 10.76
CA SER A 290 -20.85 9.75 9.92
C SER A 290 -20.81 8.23 10.07
N ASN A 291 -21.99 7.61 9.96
CA ASN A 291 -22.13 6.16 9.92
C ASN A 291 -21.72 5.63 8.52
N THR A 292 -20.87 4.60 8.48
CA THR A 292 -20.37 4.03 7.22
C THR A 292 -21.49 3.35 6.41
N TYR A 293 -22.41 2.65 7.08
CA TYR A 293 -23.51 1.93 6.42
C TYR A 293 -24.46 2.89 5.71
N GLN A 294 -24.70 4.07 6.28
CA GLN A 294 -25.47 5.12 5.59
C GLN A 294 -24.79 5.62 4.31
N ILE A 295 -23.45 5.67 4.28
CA ILE A 295 -22.70 6.04 3.07
C ILE A 295 -22.81 4.93 2.02
N ILE A 296 -22.71 3.66 2.45
CA ILE A 296 -22.90 2.50 1.56
C ILE A 296 -24.29 2.54 0.94
N ILE A 297 -25.35 2.74 1.74
CA ILE A 297 -26.73 2.88 1.23
C ILE A 297 -26.82 3.96 0.16
N LYS A 298 -26.14 5.10 0.32
CA LYS A 298 -26.14 6.17 -0.70
C LYS A 298 -25.53 5.71 -2.02
N TYR A 299 -24.45 4.93 -1.98
CA TYR A 299 -23.82 4.40 -3.20
C TYR A 299 -24.63 3.26 -3.84
N LEU A 300 -25.30 2.43 -3.05
CA LEU A 300 -26.23 1.41 -3.57
C LEU A 300 -27.46 2.06 -4.23
N LYS A 301 -28.03 3.11 -3.61
CA LYS A 301 -29.09 3.93 -4.21
C LYS A 301 -28.63 4.59 -5.51
N LEU A 302 -27.39 5.08 -5.56
CA LEU A 302 -26.80 5.63 -6.79
C LEU A 302 -26.74 4.55 -7.88
N SER A 303 -26.24 3.35 -7.56
CA SER A 303 -26.21 2.20 -8.49
C SER A 303 -27.60 1.90 -9.05
N LYS A 304 -28.61 1.80 -8.17
CA LYS A 304 -30.01 1.58 -8.55
C LYS A 304 -30.54 2.69 -9.45
N SER A 305 -30.29 3.95 -9.12
CA SER A 305 -30.77 5.11 -9.89
C SER A 305 -30.16 5.23 -11.29
N LEU A 306 -28.93 4.72 -11.47
CA LEU A 306 -28.21 4.72 -12.73
C LEU A 306 -28.37 3.40 -13.50
N ASN A 307 -29.18 2.48 -12.99
CA ASN A 307 -29.34 1.12 -13.53
C ASN A 307 -28.00 0.39 -13.72
N ILE A 308 -27.10 0.53 -12.75
CA ILE A 308 -25.82 -0.18 -12.71
C ILE A 308 -26.01 -1.44 -11.87
N GLU A 309 -25.89 -2.60 -12.51
CA GLU A 309 -25.96 -3.90 -11.85
C GLU A 309 -24.78 -4.10 -10.91
N ILE A 310 -25.05 -4.57 -9.70
CA ILE A 310 -24.01 -4.90 -8.74
C ILE A 310 -23.44 -6.29 -8.97
N ASN A 311 -22.21 -6.52 -8.53
CA ASN A 311 -21.44 -7.73 -8.82
C ASN A 311 -20.85 -8.35 -7.54
N LEU A 312 -20.20 -9.51 -7.63
CA LEU A 312 -19.62 -10.18 -6.44
C LEU A 312 -18.53 -9.35 -5.74
N THR A 313 -17.84 -8.49 -6.49
CA THR A 313 -16.89 -7.53 -5.93
C THR A 313 -17.59 -6.48 -5.06
N THR A 314 -18.83 -6.07 -5.39
CA THR A 314 -19.63 -5.15 -4.57
C THR A 314 -19.85 -5.71 -3.17
N TRP A 315 -20.28 -6.97 -3.07
CA TRP A 315 -20.46 -7.68 -1.80
C TRP A 315 -19.14 -7.75 -1.01
N SER A 316 -18.03 -8.03 -1.69
CA SER A 316 -16.69 -8.05 -1.08
C SER A 316 -16.27 -6.68 -0.53
N ARG A 317 -16.60 -5.57 -1.22
CA ARG A 317 -16.31 -4.20 -0.76
C ARG A 317 -17.13 -3.79 0.46
N ILE A 318 -18.37 -4.27 0.54
CA ILE A 318 -19.24 -4.03 1.69
C ILE A 318 -18.71 -4.80 2.90
N TYR A 319 -18.37 -6.08 2.74
CA TYR A 319 -17.74 -6.89 3.79
C TYR A 319 -16.48 -6.23 4.36
N ASP A 320 -15.60 -5.72 3.47
CA ASP A 320 -14.37 -4.98 3.80
C ASP A 320 -14.62 -3.75 4.72
N SER A 321 -15.85 -3.22 4.74
CA SER A 321 -16.25 -2.02 5.49
C SER A 321 -16.91 -2.33 6.84
N ILE A 322 -17.22 -3.60 7.11
CA ILE A 322 -17.81 -4.06 8.38
C ILE A 322 -16.68 -4.30 9.37
N ASN A 323 -16.71 -3.61 10.52
CA ASN A 323 -15.73 -3.82 11.59
C ASN A 323 -16.30 -4.66 12.74
N ASN A 324 -17.62 -4.63 12.93
CA ASN A 324 -18.27 -5.39 13.99
C ASN A 324 -18.43 -6.85 13.56
N ILE A 325 -17.99 -7.75 14.43
CA ILE A 325 -17.96 -9.15 14.09
C ILE A 325 -19.35 -9.82 14.00
N PHE A 326 -20.30 -9.43 14.86
CA PHE A 326 -21.67 -9.95 14.78
C PHE A 326 -22.36 -9.51 13.48
N LEU A 327 -22.05 -8.31 12.98
CA LEU A 327 -22.53 -7.86 11.68
C LEU A 327 -21.87 -8.60 10.51
N LYS A 328 -20.60 -9.04 10.64
CA LYS A 328 -19.97 -9.91 9.65
C LYS A 328 -20.65 -11.27 9.59
N GLU A 329 -20.97 -11.87 10.74
CA GLU A 329 -21.75 -13.11 10.79
C GLU A 329 -23.12 -12.93 10.13
N LEU A 330 -23.86 -11.87 10.48
CA LEU A 330 -25.16 -11.57 9.87
C LEU A 330 -25.03 -11.38 8.35
N PHE A 331 -24.00 -10.67 7.89
CA PHE A 331 -23.72 -10.48 6.47
C PHE A 331 -23.57 -11.80 5.74
N ILE A 332 -22.76 -12.72 6.28
CA ILE A 332 -22.51 -13.98 5.59
C ILE A 332 -23.73 -14.90 5.66
N ASN A 333 -24.46 -14.93 6.78
CA ASN A 333 -25.74 -15.66 6.86
C ASN A 333 -26.73 -15.18 5.79
N LYS A 334 -26.73 -13.88 5.47
CA LYS A 334 -27.55 -13.33 4.39
C LYS A 334 -27.08 -13.79 3.00
N ILE A 335 -25.77 -13.79 2.74
CA ILE A 335 -25.19 -14.37 1.50
C ILE A 335 -25.66 -15.80 1.29
N ILE A 336 -25.58 -16.63 2.34
CA ILE A 336 -26.01 -18.03 2.30
C ILE A 336 -27.52 -18.11 2.04
N SER A 337 -28.33 -17.29 2.72
CA SER A 337 -29.80 -17.34 2.58
C SER A 337 -30.31 -17.02 1.18
N ILE A 338 -29.52 -16.33 0.36
CA ILE A 338 -29.84 -16.00 -1.04
C ILE A 338 -29.01 -16.83 -2.03
N ASN A 339 -28.28 -17.84 -1.56
CA ASN A 339 -27.40 -18.70 -2.35
C ASN A 339 -26.42 -17.92 -3.26
N LEU A 340 -25.81 -16.86 -2.73
CA LEU A 340 -24.84 -16.05 -3.48
C LEU A 340 -23.45 -16.72 -3.45
N PRO A 341 -22.80 -16.96 -4.61
CA PRO A 341 -21.46 -17.51 -4.67
C PRO A 341 -20.43 -16.65 -3.93
N ILE A 342 -19.56 -17.32 -3.16
CA ILE A 342 -18.46 -16.65 -2.44
C ILE A 342 -17.25 -16.55 -3.37
N SER A 343 -16.92 -15.33 -3.76
CA SER A 343 -15.74 -15.08 -4.61
C SER A 343 -14.44 -15.38 -3.86
N LYS A 344 -13.38 -15.74 -4.59
CA LYS A 344 -12.03 -15.94 -4.04
C LYS A 344 -11.54 -14.77 -3.19
N ASN A 345 -11.84 -13.54 -3.61
CA ASN A 345 -11.47 -12.35 -2.86
C ASN A 345 -12.21 -12.28 -1.52
N LEU A 346 -13.50 -12.61 -1.47
CA LEU A 346 -14.28 -12.67 -0.23
C LEU A 346 -13.77 -13.79 0.69
N SER A 347 -13.45 -14.98 0.15
CA SER A 347 -12.87 -16.08 0.93
C SER A 347 -11.57 -15.67 1.63
N ILE A 348 -10.69 -14.94 0.94
CA ILE A 348 -9.45 -14.41 1.55
C ILE A 348 -9.76 -13.42 2.67
N ARG A 349 -10.85 -12.64 2.59
CA ARG A 349 -11.27 -11.72 3.67
C ARG A 349 -11.83 -12.46 4.87
N ILE A 350 -12.65 -13.48 4.63
CA ILE A 350 -13.18 -14.36 5.68
C ILE A 350 -12.02 -15.06 6.38
N LEU A 351 -11.02 -15.51 5.61
CA LEU A 351 -9.81 -16.12 6.15
C LEU A 351 -9.01 -15.14 7.02
N ASP A 352 -8.84 -13.89 6.58
CA ASP A 352 -8.19 -12.83 7.38
C ASP A 352 -8.86 -12.68 8.76
N ASP A 353 -10.20 -12.70 8.81
CA ASP A 353 -10.94 -12.62 10.08
C ASP A 353 -10.82 -13.90 10.92
N TYR A 354 -10.85 -15.08 10.29
CA TYR A 354 -10.67 -16.36 10.98
C TYR A 354 -9.29 -16.46 11.65
N MET A 355 -8.25 -15.98 10.96
CA MET A 355 -6.87 -15.91 11.46
C MET A 355 -6.71 -15.02 12.70
N GLU A 356 -7.61 -14.07 12.94
CA GLU A 356 -7.61 -13.29 14.18
C GLU A 356 -8.18 -14.07 15.38
N THR A 357 -8.90 -15.17 15.13
CA THR A 357 -9.60 -15.95 16.16
C THR A 357 -8.90 -17.23 16.59
N THR A 358 -8.05 -17.81 15.73
CA THR A 358 -7.27 -19.01 16.04
C THR A 358 -5.78 -18.69 16.17
N LYS A 359 -5.07 -19.50 16.97
CA LYS A 359 -3.60 -19.50 17.03
C LYS A 359 -3.01 -20.75 16.38
N ASP A 360 -3.82 -21.78 16.17
CA ASP A 360 -3.37 -23.02 15.58
C ASP A 360 -3.44 -22.93 14.05
N THR A 361 -2.29 -23.11 13.40
CA THR A 361 -2.20 -23.08 11.94
C THR A 361 -2.82 -24.34 11.32
N ASN A 362 -2.87 -25.46 12.03
CA ASN A 362 -3.51 -26.68 11.53
C ASN A 362 -5.04 -26.53 11.51
N GLU A 363 -5.63 -25.83 12.48
CA GLU A 363 -7.05 -25.44 12.42
C GLU A 363 -7.33 -24.55 11.21
N LEU A 364 -6.45 -23.59 10.93
CA LEU A 364 -6.56 -22.72 9.75
C LEU A 364 -6.50 -23.52 8.44
N ILE A 365 -5.56 -24.46 8.33
CA ILE A 365 -5.42 -25.33 7.15
C ILE A 365 -6.67 -26.20 6.99
N THR A 366 -7.12 -26.84 8.08
CA THR A 366 -8.37 -27.62 8.12
C THR A 366 -9.57 -26.79 7.65
N PHE A 367 -9.67 -25.53 8.09
CA PHE A 367 -10.71 -24.61 7.66
C PHE A 367 -10.62 -24.31 6.15
N ILE A 368 -9.42 -24.10 5.61
CA ILE A 368 -9.24 -23.83 4.19
C ILE A 368 -9.56 -25.07 3.33
N GLU A 369 -9.14 -26.26 3.77
CA GLU A 369 -9.31 -27.51 3.03
C GLU A 369 -10.75 -28.05 3.11
N ASN A 370 -11.34 -28.09 4.31
CA ASN A 370 -12.64 -28.73 4.50
C ASN A 370 -13.80 -27.77 4.32
N ASP A 371 -13.64 -26.54 4.83
CA ASP A 371 -14.71 -25.55 4.79
C ASP A 371 -14.56 -24.70 3.51
N LEU A 372 -13.40 -24.11 3.17
CA LEU A 372 -13.30 -23.34 1.91
C LEU A 372 -13.07 -24.19 0.65
N GLN A 373 -12.65 -25.46 0.79
CA GLN A 373 -12.32 -26.36 -0.32
C GLN A 373 -11.35 -25.74 -1.35
N VAL A 374 -10.27 -25.15 -0.84
CA VAL A 374 -9.23 -24.53 -1.66
C VAL A 374 -7.95 -25.35 -1.60
N GLU A 375 -7.37 -25.65 -2.77
CA GLU A 375 -6.01 -26.18 -2.90
C GLU A 375 -4.96 -25.10 -2.58
N TRP A 376 -4.82 -24.77 -1.30
CA TRP A 376 -4.03 -23.63 -0.83
C TRP A 376 -2.54 -23.69 -1.20
N ARG A 377 -1.99 -24.90 -1.42
CA ARG A 377 -0.59 -25.09 -1.81
C ARG A 377 -0.30 -24.58 -3.21
N GLN A 378 -1.28 -24.65 -4.12
CA GLN A 378 -1.16 -24.17 -5.50
C GLN A 378 -1.58 -22.71 -5.64
N ASP A 379 -2.24 -22.15 -4.61
CA ASP A 379 -2.71 -20.78 -4.60
C ASP A 379 -1.81 -19.87 -3.76
N SER A 380 -0.99 -19.05 -4.42
CA SER A 380 -0.05 -18.16 -3.75
C SER A 380 -0.73 -17.22 -2.73
N LYS A 381 -1.99 -16.81 -2.93
CA LYS A 381 -2.67 -15.93 -1.97
C LYS A 381 -2.99 -16.65 -0.67
N PHE A 382 -3.45 -17.90 -0.73
CA PHE A 382 -3.77 -18.70 0.46
C PHE A 382 -2.49 -19.19 1.15
N LEU A 383 -1.52 -19.70 0.39
CA LEU A 383 -0.19 -20.07 0.91
C LEU A 383 0.43 -18.91 1.70
N ASN A 384 0.39 -17.69 1.15
CA ASN A 384 0.92 -16.50 1.80
C ASN A 384 0.23 -16.19 3.15
N LYS A 385 -1.08 -16.47 3.27
CA LYS A 385 -1.83 -16.31 4.53
C LYS A 385 -1.42 -17.34 5.57
N ILE A 386 -1.23 -18.59 5.16
CA ILE A 386 -0.76 -19.67 6.03
C ILE A 386 0.67 -19.39 6.51
N ILE A 387 1.57 -19.00 5.61
CA ILE A 387 2.96 -18.63 5.97
C ILE A 387 2.96 -17.49 7.00
N TYR A 388 2.18 -16.43 6.76
CA TYR A 388 2.04 -15.33 7.71
C TYR A 388 1.49 -15.80 9.06
N HIS A 389 0.46 -16.65 9.06
CA HIS A 389 -0.16 -17.17 10.28
C HIS A 389 0.79 -18.07 11.09
N LYS A 390 1.54 -18.96 10.42
CA LYS A 390 2.55 -19.79 11.08
C LYS A 390 3.66 -18.91 11.66
N ALA A 391 4.11 -17.91 10.91
CA ALA A 391 5.16 -17.00 11.34
C ALA A 391 4.77 -16.07 12.50
N ILE A 392 3.52 -15.59 12.58
CA ILE A 392 3.07 -14.71 13.69
C ILE A 392 2.83 -15.47 15.00
N ASN A 393 2.55 -16.78 14.92
CA ASN A 393 2.25 -17.63 16.07
C ASN A 393 3.40 -18.57 16.48
N ALA A 394 4.48 -18.67 15.70
CA ALA A 394 5.64 -19.51 16.02
C ALA A 394 6.32 -19.10 17.35
N THR A 395 6.76 -20.09 18.12
CA THR A 395 7.66 -19.88 19.26
C THR A 395 9.13 -19.80 18.80
N GLN A 396 10.03 -19.42 19.71
CA GLN A 396 11.47 -19.40 19.44
C GLN A 396 12.00 -20.79 19.04
N ASP A 397 11.50 -21.87 19.65
CA ASP A 397 11.94 -23.25 19.39
C ASP A 397 11.37 -23.81 18.07
N GLN A 398 10.31 -23.21 17.54
CA GLN A 398 9.65 -23.62 16.30
C GLN A 398 10.21 -22.95 15.04
N LEU A 399 11.28 -22.15 15.15
CA LEU A 399 11.86 -21.44 14.01
C LEU A 399 12.39 -22.37 12.91
N HIS A 400 13.02 -23.48 13.30
CA HIS A 400 13.45 -24.50 12.34
C HIS A 400 12.24 -25.11 11.61
N GLU A 401 11.19 -25.49 12.34
CA GLU A 401 9.97 -26.06 11.76
C GLU A 401 9.29 -25.09 10.78
N LEU A 402 9.23 -23.80 11.16
CA LEU A 402 8.72 -22.75 10.28
C LEU A 402 9.54 -22.66 8.98
N TRP A 403 10.88 -22.68 9.07
CA TRP A 403 11.72 -22.61 7.89
C TRP A 403 11.62 -23.86 7.01
N SER A 404 11.58 -25.05 7.61
CA SER A 404 11.35 -26.31 6.90
C SER A 404 10.01 -26.29 6.17
N PHE A 405 8.95 -25.79 6.81
CA PHE A 405 7.65 -25.63 6.19
C PHE A 405 7.70 -24.69 4.98
N VAL A 406 8.32 -23.52 5.12
CA VAL A 406 8.45 -22.53 4.02
C VAL A 406 9.29 -23.11 2.87
N SER A 407 10.38 -23.81 3.17
CA SER A 407 11.29 -24.39 2.18
C SER A 407 10.66 -25.57 1.42
N ALA A 408 9.68 -26.24 2.02
CA ALA A 408 8.92 -27.31 1.37
C ALA A 408 7.79 -26.80 0.46
N CYS A 409 7.53 -25.49 0.42
CA CYS A 409 6.49 -24.88 -0.41
C CYS A 409 7.07 -24.23 -1.67
N GLU A 410 6.27 -24.14 -2.74
CA GLU A 410 6.59 -23.30 -3.90
C GLU A 410 6.38 -21.82 -3.56
N ILE A 411 7.42 -21.18 -3.05
CA ILE A 411 7.36 -19.78 -2.59
C ILE A 411 7.74 -18.79 -3.69
N ASP A 412 7.11 -17.62 -3.65
CA ASP A 412 7.48 -16.45 -4.45
C ASP A 412 7.98 -15.30 -3.54
N SER A 413 8.36 -14.18 -4.13
CA SER A 413 8.86 -13.04 -3.36
C SER A 413 7.79 -12.39 -2.48
N PHE A 414 6.49 -12.61 -2.75
CA PHE A 414 5.41 -12.22 -1.85
C PHE A 414 5.31 -13.17 -0.64
N SER A 415 5.57 -14.47 -0.81
CA SER A 415 5.66 -15.42 0.31
C SER A 415 6.71 -14.99 1.33
N ILE A 416 7.89 -14.59 0.85
CA ILE A 416 8.95 -14.05 1.73
C ILE A 416 8.51 -12.77 2.43
N LYS A 417 7.84 -11.86 1.70
CA LYS A 417 7.26 -10.66 2.31
C LYS A 417 6.31 -11.01 3.46
N TYR A 418 5.42 -11.98 3.30
CA TYR A 418 4.46 -12.38 4.32
C TYR A 418 5.11 -13.08 5.51
N LEU A 419 6.15 -13.91 5.27
CA LEU A 419 7.00 -14.46 6.33
C LEU A 419 7.62 -13.33 7.18
N PHE A 420 8.25 -12.35 6.53
CA PHE A 420 8.92 -11.23 7.21
C PHE A 420 7.92 -10.38 8.01
N GLU A 421 6.74 -10.11 7.43
CA GLU A 421 5.67 -9.40 8.11
C GLU A 421 5.17 -10.15 9.36
N GLY A 422 5.03 -11.48 9.26
CA GLY A 422 4.64 -12.35 10.37
C GLY A 422 5.66 -12.33 11.51
N ILE A 423 6.94 -12.53 11.21
CA ILE A 423 8.04 -12.49 12.20
C ILE A 423 8.09 -11.14 12.93
N ILE A 424 7.96 -10.02 12.21
CA ILE A 424 7.98 -8.68 12.83
C ILE A 424 6.85 -8.52 13.85
N LYS A 425 5.64 -9.01 13.52
CA LYS A 425 4.46 -8.91 14.39
C LYS A 425 4.39 -9.96 15.49
N ASN A 426 5.11 -11.08 15.33
CA ASN A 426 5.15 -12.16 16.30
C ASN A 426 5.62 -11.64 17.67
N LYS A 427 4.94 -11.92 18.78
CA LYS A 427 5.32 -11.42 20.12
C LYS A 427 6.26 -12.33 20.90
N GLN A 428 6.44 -13.56 20.46
CA GLN A 428 7.14 -14.65 21.16
C GLN A 428 8.59 -14.82 20.68
N ILE A 429 8.93 -14.29 19.50
CA ILE A 429 10.29 -14.34 18.95
C ILE A 429 11.13 -13.15 19.44
N SER A 430 12.34 -13.44 19.93
CA SER A 430 13.36 -12.46 20.32
C SER A 430 14.35 -12.19 19.17
N ASN A 431 15.14 -11.10 19.24
CA ASN A 431 16.19 -10.76 18.25
C ASN A 431 15.72 -10.81 16.78
N LYS A 432 14.48 -10.35 16.53
CA LYS A 432 13.79 -10.50 15.23
C LYS A 432 14.56 -9.88 14.08
N ASP A 433 15.23 -8.76 14.31
CA ASP A 433 16.01 -8.03 13.32
C ASP A 433 17.18 -8.85 12.80
N LEU A 434 17.93 -9.52 13.68
CA LEU A 434 19.01 -10.44 13.28
C LEU A 434 18.46 -11.73 12.67
N LEU A 435 17.33 -12.24 13.17
CA LEU A 435 16.65 -13.37 12.54
C LEU A 435 16.22 -13.05 11.09
N LEU A 436 15.72 -11.84 10.83
CA LEU A 436 15.39 -11.40 9.47
C LEU A 436 16.64 -11.35 8.57
N VAL A 437 17.79 -10.91 9.09
CA VAL A 437 19.08 -10.96 8.37
C VAL A 437 19.48 -12.40 8.05
N SER A 438 19.29 -13.29 9.01
CA SER A 438 19.52 -14.73 8.85
C SER A 438 18.66 -15.34 7.74
N LEU A 439 17.34 -15.09 7.80
CA LEU A 439 16.37 -15.52 6.79
C LEU A 439 16.70 -14.94 5.41
N TYR A 440 16.96 -13.64 5.34
CA TYR A 440 17.32 -12.94 4.09
C TYR A 440 18.57 -13.52 3.43
N SER A 441 19.54 -13.99 4.21
CA SER A 441 20.76 -14.58 3.65
C SER A 441 20.55 -16.01 3.14
N ASN A 442 19.46 -16.66 3.55
CA ASN A 442 19.10 -18.03 3.16
C ASN A 442 18.10 -18.10 2.00
N ILE A 443 17.47 -16.99 1.59
CA ILE A 443 16.57 -17.02 0.42
C ILE A 443 17.35 -17.09 -0.89
N ASN A 444 16.67 -17.59 -1.93
CA ASN A 444 17.22 -17.64 -3.28
C ASN A 444 17.28 -16.25 -3.91
N ASP A 445 18.31 -16.03 -4.73
CA ASP A 445 18.59 -14.73 -5.36
C ASP A 445 17.43 -14.19 -6.23
N ASN A 446 16.64 -15.09 -6.82
CA ASN A 446 15.46 -14.74 -7.62
C ASN A 446 14.29 -14.17 -6.79
N LEU A 447 14.34 -14.25 -5.46
CA LEU A 447 13.29 -13.74 -4.57
C LEU A 447 13.59 -12.34 -4.02
N TYR A 448 14.73 -11.75 -4.38
CA TYR A 448 15.16 -10.42 -3.93
C TYR A 448 14.48 -9.26 -4.68
N ASP A 449 13.54 -9.52 -5.59
CA ASP A 449 12.88 -8.49 -6.42
C ASP A 449 11.78 -7.70 -5.70
N ASN A 450 11.35 -8.15 -4.51
CA ASN A 450 10.26 -7.50 -3.78
C ASN A 450 10.76 -6.40 -2.82
N PRO A 451 10.42 -5.13 -3.05
CA PRO A 451 10.90 -4.02 -2.22
C PRO A 451 10.42 -4.08 -0.77
N ASP A 452 9.29 -4.73 -0.51
CA ASP A 452 8.77 -4.85 0.85
C ASP A 452 9.68 -5.73 1.74
N ILE A 453 10.48 -6.65 1.17
CA ILE A 453 11.49 -7.43 1.91
C ILE A 453 12.53 -6.48 2.53
N TYR A 454 13.14 -5.63 1.70
CA TYR A 454 14.11 -4.61 2.15
C TYR A 454 13.49 -3.62 3.12
N LYS A 455 12.25 -3.20 2.87
CA LYS A 455 11.51 -2.35 3.81
C LYS A 455 11.46 -2.98 5.20
N PHE A 456 11.12 -4.25 5.30
CA PHE A 456 10.95 -4.95 6.57
C PHE A 456 12.27 -5.19 7.30
N ILE A 457 13.27 -5.74 6.61
CA ILE A 457 14.59 -6.04 7.22
C ILE A 457 15.32 -4.76 7.64
N ILE A 458 15.41 -3.74 6.76
CA ILE A 458 16.08 -2.47 7.09
C ILE A 458 15.34 -1.78 8.24
N SER A 459 14.00 -1.80 8.23
CA SER A 459 13.20 -1.26 9.34
C SER A 459 13.49 -1.96 10.67
N GLY A 460 13.61 -3.29 10.66
CA GLY A 460 13.93 -4.09 11.85
C GLY A 460 15.30 -3.71 12.41
N VAL A 461 16.33 -3.79 11.56
CA VAL A 461 17.72 -3.49 11.94
C VAL A 461 17.89 -2.02 12.40
N CYS A 462 17.14 -1.06 11.82
CA CYS A 462 17.16 0.34 12.26
C CYS A 462 16.62 0.54 13.70
N GLU A 463 15.76 -0.34 14.21
CA GLU A 463 15.27 -0.23 15.59
C GLU A 463 16.43 -0.40 16.57
N ASN A 464 17.30 -1.37 16.30
CA ASN A 464 18.44 -1.77 17.15
C ASN A 464 17.99 -1.89 18.61
N LYS A 465 17.02 -2.79 18.86
CA LYS A 465 16.34 -2.90 20.16
C LYS A 465 17.28 -3.31 21.28
N ASP A 466 18.20 -4.21 20.97
CA ASP A 466 19.19 -4.74 21.91
C ASP A 466 20.43 -3.83 22.05
N ASN A 467 20.39 -2.64 21.42
CA ASN A 467 21.39 -1.59 21.54
C ASN A 467 22.81 -2.05 21.17
N TYR A 468 22.96 -2.82 20.08
CA TYR A 468 24.28 -3.19 19.56
C TYR A 468 25.04 -1.97 19.02
N SER A 469 26.36 -2.08 18.90
CA SER A 469 27.22 -1.00 18.44
C SER A 469 26.85 -0.47 17.06
N TYR A 470 26.80 0.86 16.93
CA TYR A 470 26.35 1.54 15.72
C TYR A 470 27.23 1.30 14.49
N ASN A 471 28.52 1.00 14.66
CA ASN A 471 29.42 0.66 13.54
C ASN A 471 28.98 -0.63 12.84
N LYS A 472 28.69 -1.69 13.62
CA LYS A 472 28.27 -2.99 13.09
C LYS A 472 26.86 -2.94 12.51
N ILE A 473 25.94 -2.25 13.18
CA ILE A 473 24.58 -2.05 12.64
C ILE A 473 24.62 -1.20 11.36
N ALA A 474 25.43 -0.15 11.30
CA ALA A 474 25.61 0.64 10.08
C ALA A 474 26.21 -0.17 8.93
N PHE A 475 27.13 -1.10 9.22
CA PHE A 475 27.66 -2.05 8.24
C PHE A 475 26.55 -2.95 7.66
N ILE A 476 25.72 -3.59 8.51
CA ILE A 476 24.59 -4.42 8.06
C ILE A 476 23.62 -3.59 7.20
N LEU A 477 23.26 -2.39 7.66
CA LEU A 477 22.35 -1.51 6.92
C LEU A 477 22.92 -1.11 5.56
N ARG A 478 24.22 -0.81 5.46
CA ARG A 478 24.88 -0.49 4.18
C ARG A 478 24.96 -1.70 3.26
N GLY A 479 25.16 -2.91 3.80
CA GLY A 479 25.03 -4.19 3.09
C GLY A 479 23.65 -4.38 2.46
N LEU A 480 22.60 -4.19 3.25
CA LEU A 480 21.21 -4.28 2.77
C LEU A 480 20.85 -3.18 1.75
N ILE A 481 21.37 -1.97 1.92
CA ILE A 481 21.19 -0.87 0.96
C ILE A 481 21.89 -1.17 -0.36
N HIS A 482 23.08 -1.77 -0.30
CA HIS A 482 23.83 -2.20 -1.48
C HIS A 482 23.06 -3.26 -2.26
N ASP A 483 22.61 -4.32 -1.58
CA ASP A 483 21.82 -5.37 -2.20
C ASP A 483 20.51 -4.82 -2.77
N ALA A 484 19.79 -3.98 -2.03
CA ALA A 484 18.57 -3.34 -2.53
C ALA A 484 18.82 -2.51 -3.78
N THR A 485 19.97 -1.81 -3.83
CA THR A 485 20.35 -1.02 -5.01
C THR A 485 20.58 -1.92 -6.22
N HIS A 486 21.22 -3.08 -6.02
CA HIS A 486 21.52 -4.04 -7.09
C HIS A 486 20.27 -4.81 -7.55
N TYR A 487 19.61 -5.54 -6.65
CA TYR A 487 18.51 -6.45 -7.02
C TYR A 487 17.22 -5.72 -7.40
N LEU A 488 16.96 -4.51 -6.89
CA LEU A 488 15.80 -3.72 -7.29
C LEU A 488 16.10 -2.78 -8.48
N GLY A 489 17.34 -2.74 -8.96
CA GLY A 489 17.77 -1.83 -10.03
C GLY A 489 17.55 -0.35 -9.68
N LEU A 490 17.98 0.09 -8.50
CA LEU A 490 17.74 1.47 -8.06
C LEU A 490 18.69 2.46 -8.75
N PRO A 491 18.19 3.62 -9.22
CA PRO A 491 19.02 4.60 -9.92
C PRO A 491 20.05 5.27 -9.01
N GLN A 492 21.33 5.21 -9.40
CA GLN A 492 22.46 5.79 -8.65
C GLN A 492 22.74 7.24 -9.05
N GLU A 493 21.70 8.07 -9.19
CA GLU A 493 21.86 9.46 -9.63
C GLU A 493 22.13 10.42 -8.47
N VAL A 494 22.99 11.41 -8.69
CA VAL A 494 23.28 12.47 -7.70
C VAL A 494 22.92 13.83 -8.29
N THR A 495 21.95 14.52 -7.68
CA THR A 495 21.67 15.91 -8.04
C THR A 495 22.71 16.83 -7.39
N LYS A 496 23.46 17.57 -8.20
CA LYS A 496 24.33 18.67 -7.73
C LYS A 496 23.61 19.99 -7.89
N TYR A 497 23.48 20.71 -6.78
CA TYR A 497 23.10 22.13 -6.77
C TYR A 497 24.38 22.95 -6.67
N GLU A 498 24.37 24.18 -7.20
CA GLU A 498 25.53 25.11 -7.22
C GLU A 498 26.23 25.26 -5.85
N THR A 499 25.51 25.09 -4.75
CA THR A 499 26.04 25.28 -3.39
C THR A 499 26.13 24.01 -2.54
N ASN A 500 25.64 22.85 -3.00
CA ASN A 500 25.65 21.61 -2.22
C ASN A 500 25.45 20.33 -3.07
N LYS A 501 26.17 19.26 -2.70
CA LYS A 501 25.89 17.90 -3.20
C LYS A 501 24.67 17.33 -2.46
N SER A 502 23.68 16.81 -3.20
CA SER A 502 22.58 16.07 -2.59
C SER A 502 22.93 14.58 -2.44
N VAL A 503 22.20 13.88 -1.57
CA VAL A 503 22.30 12.43 -1.43
C VAL A 503 21.82 11.74 -2.72
N SER A 504 22.36 10.57 -3.04
CA SER A 504 21.97 9.79 -4.22
C SER A 504 20.48 9.39 -4.21
N GLU A 505 19.90 9.21 -5.39
CA GLU A 505 18.47 8.92 -5.54
C GLU A 505 18.09 7.51 -5.05
N ASN A 506 18.93 6.49 -5.22
CA ASN A 506 18.73 5.16 -4.64
C ASN A 506 18.50 5.22 -3.12
N PHE A 507 19.35 5.98 -2.39
CA PHE A 507 19.18 6.14 -0.95
C PHE A 507 17.92 6.95 -0.60
N LYS A 508 17.57 7.98 -1.38
CA LYS A 508 16.31 8.71 -1.20
C LYS A 508 15.09 7.80 -1.43
N ILE A 509 15.13 6.91 -2.42
CA ILE A 509 14.08 5.90 -2.69
C ILE A 509 13.94 4.97 -1.49
N LEU A 510 15.04 4.42 -0.98
CA LEU A 510 15.03 3.57 0.21
C LEU A 510 14.51 4.31 1.44
N LYS A 511 14.87 5.58 1.61
CA LYS A 511 14.32 6.43 2.68
C LYS A 511 12.81 6.64 2.55
N ARG A 512 12.27 6.79 1.33
CA ARG A 512 10.81 6.85 1.09
C ARG A 512 10.12 5.49 1.31
N LEU A 513 10.83 4.39 1.07
CA LEU A 513 10.34 3.02 1.24
C LEU A 513 10.27 2.62 2.72
N VAL A 514 11.37 2.83 3.47
CA VAL A 514 11.52 2.49 4.89
C VAL A 514 10.87 3.53 5.82
N GLY A 515 10.97 4.81 5.47
CA GLY A 515 10.33 5.90 6.20
C GLY A 515 11.08 6.35 7.44
N PHE A 516 10.34 6.62 8.53
CA PHE A 516 10.87 7.33 9.70
C PHE A 516 11.94 6.54 10.46
N LYS A 517 11.89 5.20 10.47
CA LYS A 517 12.84 4.35 11.19
C LYS A 517 14.28 4.56 10.71
N LEU A 518 14.48 4.65 9.40
CA LEU A 518 15.79 4.95 8.82
C LEU A 518 16.27 6.37 9.19
N THR A 519 15.35 7.34 9.18
CA THR A 519 15.67 8.73 9.58
C THR A 519 16.06 8.82 11.06
N LYS A 520 15.37 8.05 11.92
CA LYS A 520 15.68 7.95 13.35
C LYS A 520 17.08 7.39 13.57
N PHE A 521 17.42 6.31 12.84
CA PHE A 521 18.76 5.71 12.92
C PHE A 521 19.85 6.65 12.36
N GLU A 522 19.60 7.36 11.25
CA GLU A 522 20.52 8.42 10.78
C GLU A 522 20.79 9.47 11.86
N GLY A 523 19.77 9.84 12.65
CA GLY A 523 19.93 10.76 13.79
C GLY A 523 20.81 10.18 14.90
N LYS A 524 20.65 8.89 15.21
CA LYS A 524 21.53 8.17 16.16
C LYS A 524 22.98 8.17 15.67
N LEU A 525 23.20 7.82 14.40
CA LEU A 525 24.52 7.78 13.77
C LEU A 525 25.17 9.18 13.71
N ALA A 526 24.39 10.21 13.39
CA ALA A 526 24.88 11.59 13.34
C ALA A 526 25.32 12.10 14.72
N TYR A 527 24.63 11.70 15.80
CA TYR A 527 25.07 12.01 17.16
C TYR A 527 26.32 11.22 17.54
N TYR A 528 26.34 9.92 17.25
CA TYR A 528 27.49 9.05 17.51
C TYR A 528 28.78 9.59 16.85
N ASN A 529 28.70 9.98 15.57
CA ASN A 529 29.82 10.55 14.82
C ASN A 529 30.33 11.90 15.36
N ARG A 530 29.56 12.61 16.19
CA ARG A 530 30.04 13.84 16.87
C ARG A 530 30.82 13.54 18.14
N LYS A 531 30.67 12.33 18.70
CA LYS A 531 31.22 11.94 20.01
C LYS A 531 32.34 10.90 19.91
N GLY A 532 32.44 10.18 18.79
CA GLY A 532 33.48 9.18 18.54
C GLY A 532 34.10 9.31 17.15
N SER A 533 34.77 8.25 16.70
CA SER A 533 35.33 8.17 15.35
C SER A 533 34.23 8.25 14.29
N PRO A 534 34.37 9.11 13.26
CA PRO A 534 33.32 9.32 12.28
C PRO A 534 33.11 8.06 11.44
N LEU A 535 31.94 7.45 11.59
CA LEU A 535 31.49 6.35 10.74
C LEU A 535 31.00 6.89 9.39
N LEU A 536 31.17 6.07 8.35
CA LEU A 536 30.66 6.36 7.01
C LEU A 536 29.13 6.56 7.04
N SER A 537 28.66 7.48 6.20
CA SER A 537 27.23 7.69 6.00
C SER A 537 26.57 6.42 5.44
N LEU A 538 25.33 6.15 5.84
CA LEU A 538 24.53 5.07 5.24
C LEU A 538 24.31 5.25 3.73
N SER A 539 24.44 6.48 3.23
CA SER A 539 24.33 6.79 1.81
C SER A 539 25.63 6.59 1.02
N ALA A 540 26.75 6.32 1.70
CA ALA A 540 28.02 6.03 1.06
C ALA A 540 28.02 4.60 0.52
N SER A 541 28.49 4.43 -0.72
CA SER A 541 28.72 3.13 -1.33
C SER A 541 29.64 2.26 -0.48
N LEU A 542 29.47 0.94 -0.54
CA LEU A 542 30.39 0.00 0.09
C LEU A 542 31.75 0.02 -0.61
N SER A 543 32.84 0.03 0.17
CA SER A 543 34.17 -0.27 -0.35
C SER A 543 34.27 -1.73 -0.81
N MET A 544 35.29 -2.08 -1.59
CA MET A 544 35.49 -3.47 -2.03
C MET A 544 35.65 -4.43 -0.84
N GLU A 545 36.38 -4.01 0.19
CA GLU A 545 36.55 -4.75 1.43
C GLU A 545 35.22 -4.99 2.14
N GLU A 546 34.38 -3.96 2.29
CA GLU A 546 33.07 -4.09 2.92
C GLU A 546 32.12 -4.97 2.11
N ARG A 547 32.20 -4.93 0.76
CA ARG A 547 31.45 -5.84 -0.11
C ARG A 547 31.86 -7.29 0.13
N ASN A 548 33.16 -7.57 0.18
CA ASN A 548 33.67 -8.91 0.44
C ASN A 548 33.26 -9.41 1.82
N LEU A 549 33.32 -8.56 2.85
CA LEU A 549 32.83 -8.90 4.20
C LEU A 549 31.33 -9.19 4.21
N TRP A 550 30.52 -8.39 3.51
CA TRP A 550 29.08 -8.59 3.43
C TRP A 550 28.72 -9.89 2.70
N ILE A 551 29.37 -10.18 1.58
CA ILE A 551 29.20 -11.43 0.84
C ILE A 551 29.64 -12.62 1.71
N GLY A 552 30.78 -12.50 2.38
CA GLY A 552 31.30 -13.52 3.31
C GLY A 552 30.34 -13.82 4.45
N LEU A 553 29.73 -12.79 5.06
CA LEU A 553 28.70 -12.96 6.08
C LEU A 553 27.49 -13.72 5.54
N LYS A 554 26.95 -13.32 4.38
CA LYS A 554 25.80 -14.02 3.78
C LYS A 554 26.12 -15.48 3.45
N ALA A 555 27.31 -15.74 2.92
CA ALA A 555 27.77 -17.10 2.63
C ALA A 555 27.91 -17.94 3.90
N HIS A 556 28.47 -17.38 4.98
CA HIS A 556 28.60 -18.05 6.27
C HIS A 556 27.23 -18.45 6.84
N ILE A 557 26.25 -17.54 6.78
CA ILE A 557 24.87 -17.82 7.21
C ILE A 557 24.23 -18.92 6.35
N LYS A 558 24.45 -18.88 5.03
CA LYS A 558 23.82 -19.80 4.06
C LYS A 558 24.34 -21.23 4.16
N GLN A 559 25.57 -21.45 4.62
CA GLN A 559 26.17 -22.79 4.76
C GLN A 559 25.36 -23.77 5.64
N LYS A 560 24.49 -23.26 6.53
CA LYS A 560 23.73 -24.09 7.46
C LYS A 560 22.40 -24.63 6.90
N ASN A 561 22.01 -24.26 5.67
CA ASN A 561 20.72 -24.62 5.02
C ASN A 561 19.45 -24.33 5.88
N ASN A 562 19.61 -23.58 6.96
CA ASN A 562 18.59 -23.23 7.94
C ASN A 562 18.97 -21.85 8.51
N PRO A 563 17.99 -21.00 8.90
CA PRO A 563 18.27 -19.72 9.53
C PRO A 563 19.14 -19.95 10.77
N MET A 564 20.34 -19.39 10.69
CA MET A 564 21.29 -19.27 11.77
C MET A 564 20.62 -18.61 12.99
N ASP A 565 20.89 -19.15 14.19
CA ASP A 565 20.45 -18.53 15.45
C ASP A 565 21.04 -17.12 15.55
N PRO A 566 20.25 -16.08 15.90
CA PRO A 566 20.75 -14.74 16.14
C PRO A 566 22.03 -14.66 17.00
N LYS A 567 22.22 -15.56 17.97
CA LYS A 567 23.44 -15.61 18.80
C LYS A 567 24.70 -15.86 17.98
N GLU A 568 24.64 -16.73 16.99
CA GLU A 568 25.81 -17.02 16.18
C GLU A 568 26.16 -15.86 15.24
N ILE A 569 25.16 -15.07 14.81
CA ILE A 569 25.39 -13.82 14.07
C ILE A 569 26.06 -12.78 14.99
N ILE A 570 25.61 -12.69 16.24
CA ILE A 570 26.21 -11.83 17.27
C ILE A 570 27.68 -12.20 17.45
N ASP A 571 27.99 -13.49 17.61
CA ASP A 571 29.35 -13.99 17.81
C ASP A 571 30.22 -13.75 16.57
N HIS A 572 29.72 -14.07 15.38
CA HIS A 572 30.47 -13.92 14.12
C HIS A 572 30.80 -12.45 13.81
N LEU A 573 29.84 -11.53 14.01
CA LEU A 573 30.05 -10.11 13.77
C LEU A 573 30.67 -9.38 14.97
N GLN A 574 30.83 -10.06 16.10
CA GLN A 574 31.24 -9.50 17.38
C GLN A 574 30.35 -8.29 17.72
N LEU A 575 29.03 -8.50 17.77
CA LEU A 575 28.05 -7.47 18.09
C LEU A 575 28.10 -7.15 19.59
N GLU A 576 28.93 -6.18 19.94
CA GLU A 576 29.02 -5.69 21.31
C GLU A 576 27.92 -4.66 21.63
N PRO A 577 27.47 -4.56 22.89
CA PRO A 577 26.58 -3.49 23.34
C PRO A 577 27.18 -2.10 23.07
N CYS A 578 26.35 -1.17 22.62
CA CYS A 578 26.77 0.20 22.38
C CYS A 578 26.96 0.93 23.71
N THR A 579 28.18 1.39 23.96
CA THR A 579 28.54 2.20 25.12
C THR A 579 28.04 3.65 25.04
N VAL A 580 27.69 4.12 23.83
CA VAL A 580 27.23 5.48 23.60
C VAL A 580 25.71 5.56 23.65
N LEU A 581 25.19 6.06 24.77
CA LEU A 581 23.77 6.39 24.91
C LEU A 581 23.44 7.66 24.11
N VAL A 582 22.55 7.53 23.12
CA VAL A 582 22.08 8.65 22.31
C VAL A 582 20.84 9.26 22.97
N PRO A 583 20.90 10.54 23.41
CA PRO A 583 19.75 11.20 24.00
C PRO A 583 18.57 11.31 23.02
N GLN A 584 17.36 10.98 23.49
CA GLN A 584 16.16 10.97 22.65
C GLN A 584 15.81 12.37 22.10
N ASP A 585 16.15 13.44 22.82
CA ASP A 585 15.96 14.82 22.35
C ASP A 585 16.81 15.14 21.11
N GLN A 586 18.02 14.58 21.01
CA GLN A 586 18.92 14.76 19.86
C GLN A 586 18.38 14.07 18.62
N ILE A 587 17.81 12.88 18.79
CA ILE A 587 17.13 12.15 17.72
C ILE A 587 15.93 12.98 17.22
N ILE A 588 15.10 13.48 18.13
CA ILE A 588 13.94 14.32 17.77
C ILE A 588 14.39 15.61 17.07
N LYS A 589 15.46 16.27 17.53
CA LYS A 589 16.02 17.46 16.87
C LYS A 589 16.45 17.16 15.43
N TYR A 590 17.10 16.01 15.20
CA TYR A 590 17.48 15.58 13.85
C TYR A 590 16.25 15.33 12.97
N GLU A 591 15.25 14.61 13.47
CA GLU A 591 14.00 14.34 12.75
C GLU A 591 13.28 15.65 12.39
N GLN A 592 13.16 16.58 13.33
CA GLN A 592 12.57 17.89 13.10
C GLN A 592 13.33 18.68 12.03
N TYR A 593 14.66 18.64 12.05
CA TYR A 593 15.49 19.28 11.03
C TYR A 593 15.23 18.70 9.64
N GLN A 594 15.22 17.36 9.49
CA GLN A 594 14.94 16.70 8.21
C GLN A 594 13.52 16.99 7.71
N ASN A 595 12.55 17.02 8.62
CA ASN A 595 11.16 17.36 8.30
C ASN A 595 11.03 18.82 7.82
N ARG A 596 11.68 19.77 8.50
CA ARG A 596 11.72 21.19 8.09
C ARG A 596 12.39 21.35 6.73
N LYS A 597 13.53 20.70 6.50
CA LYS A 597 14.23 20.71 5.20
C LYS A 597 13.32 20.23 4.07
N THR A 598 12.61 19.13 4.30
CA THR A 598 11.66 18.56 3.32
C THR A 598 10.46 19.48 3.10
N ALA A 599 9.88 20.04 4.16
CA ALA A 599 8.75 20.96 4.07
C ALA A 599 9.12 22.24 3.31
N ASN A 600 10.31 22.80 3.56
CA ASN A 600 10.81 23.98 2.86
C ASN A 600 11.01 23.70 1.37
N ALA A 601 11.58 22.55 1.00
CA ALA A 601 11.71 22.15 -0.40
C ALA A 601 10.33 22.04 -1.09
N ARG A 602 9.33 21.44 -0.42
CA ARG A 602 7.96 21.36 -0.94
C ARG A 602 7.31 22.74 -1.10
N ASN A 603 7.51 23.64 -0.13
CA ASN A 603 6.92 24.98 -0.20
C ASN A 603 7.54 25.81 -1.33
N ARG A 604 8.84 25.69 -1.60
CA ARG A 604 9.46 26.31 -2.78
C ARG A 604 8.79 25.83 -4.06
N ASP A 605 8.67 24.52 -4.22
CA ASP A 605 8.04 23.92 -5.40
C ASP A 605 6.61 24.42 -5.63
N ARG A 606 5.80 24.44 -4.56
CA ARG A 606 4.42 24.95 -4.61
C ARG A 606 4.33 26.42 -4.98
N LEU A 607 5.27 27.25 -4.53
CA LEU A 607 5.30 28.66 -4.90
C LEU A 607 5.59 28.83 -6.39
N TYR A 608 6.56 28.09 -6.92
CA TYR A 608 6.82 28.09 -8.36
C TYR A 608 5.59 27.65 -9.16
N LYS A 609 4.91 26.59 -8.72
CA LYS A 609 3.65 26.13 -9.32
C LYS A 609 2.57 27.22 -9.34
N LEU A 610 2.37 27.90 -8.22
CA LEU A 610 1.37 28.97 -8.12
C LEU A 610 1.73 30.19 -8.99
N GLN A 611 3.02 30.53 -9.10
CA GLN A 611 3.49 31.67 -9.89
C GLN A 611 3.39 31.44 -11.40
N GLN A 612 3.66 30.22 -11.87
CA GLN A 612 3.60 29.88 -13.29
C GLN A 612 2.20 29.49 -13.78
N GLY A 613 1.32 29.11 -12.86
CA GLY A 613 0.07 28.41 -13.17
C GLY A 613 0.29 26.89 -13.16
N ILE A 614 -0.70 26.15 -12.64
CA ILE A 614 -0.57 24.70 -12.38
C ILE A 614 -0.34 23.93 -13.69
N ASP A 615 -1.11 24.24 -14.73
CA ASP A 615 -1.01 23.55 -16.03
C ASP A 615 0.33 23.84 -16.71
N ASN A 616 0.74 25.11 -16.80
CA ASN A 616 2.02 25.50 -17.41
C ASN A 616 3.22 24.86 -16.70
N TYR A 617 3.22 24.87 -15.37
CA TYR A 617 4.24 24.20 -14.59
C TYR A 617 4.27 22.70 -14.89
N THR A 618 3.10 22.06 -14.98
CA THR A 618 2.99 20.62 -15.23
C THR A 618 3.55 20.26 -16.61
N VAL A 619 3.15 20.99 -17.65
CA VAL A 619 3.69 20.81 -19.01
C VAL A 619 5.20 21.00 -19.02
N GLN A 620 5.71 22.07 -18.42
CA GLN A 620 7.16 22.32 -18.32
C GLN A 620 7.89 21.15 -17.63
N GLN A 621 7.36 20.64 -16.51
CA GLN A 621 7.98 19.50 -15.83
C GLN A 621 7.88 18.20 -16.62
N MET A 622 6.82 17.99 -17.40
CA MET A 622 6.70 16.85 -18.28
C MET A 622 7.75 16.91 -19.41
N THR A 623 7.95 18.08 -20.03
CA THR A 623 8.98 18.30 -21.05
C THR A 623 10.39 18.16 -20.47
N GLU A 624 10.70 18.82 -19.34
CA GLU A 624 12.02 18.75 -18.67
C GLU A 624 12.41 17.32 -18.26
N ARG A 625 11.43 16.43 -18.07
CA ARG A 625 11.64 15.04 -17.66
C ARG A 625 11.50 14.04 -18.80
N GLY A 626 11.31 14.52 -20.04
CA GLY A 626 11.18 13.66 -21.22
C GLY A 626 9.88 12.84 -21.25
N ILE A 627 8.84 13.28 -20.54
CA ILE A 627 7.53 12.63 -20.51
C ILE A 627 6.73 13.02 -21.76
N ILE A 628 6.89 14.26 -22.24
CA ILE A 628 6.35 14.73 -23.51
C ILE A 628 7.47 15.41 -24.30
N VAL A 629 7.37 15.36 -25.63
CA VAL A 629 8.26 16.05 -26.57
C VAL A 629 7.78 17.47 -26.77
#